data_AF-A0A811U864-F1
#
_entry.id   AF-A0A811U864-F1
#
_cell.length_a   1.000
_cell.length_b   1.000
_cell.length_c   1.000
_cell.angle_alpha   90.00
_cell.angle_beta   90.00
_cell.angle_gamma   90.00
#
_symmetry.space_group_name_H-M   'P 1'
#
loop_
_entity.id
_entity.type
_entity.pdbx_description
1 polymer ?
#
loop_
_entity_poly.entity_id
_entity_poly.type
_entity_poly.pdbx_seq_one_letter_code
_entity_poly.pdbx_strand_id
1 'polypeptide(L)'
;MKEIAQTASTGKHDNELIGRATINLKSIPTSGITVWYNLEKGSKGKSRGAVLVGLTLSAEKNKRVAIQEHRHLLNILLIYELESSQVAEYWWNGKFNKNAEIIRSQHAVQSGLTNFECALSQWIVYTKIHENHKLSFTLFKNILDVIIPILKIIQTDSDDLKIFWDGVKRVLPSCFAIVRKTRARNVSDKHIVSTLCEVLDIISKIRTMGEPLFDIFPENIYGFVVQMDENSKTILTVLIEVINTSTKEWLEYIIEGSKPITRDEPTDEENLQFLIKLIQMVRSDLQRGMEYFDKHFYQKLRINYSDILFKFYDSNLYEICKKNVESVCAHIKRLEITEDTFEFLDPLDTESLNMGTTLFELYLVLKRFITLGRSLCTNYDLALEQFYIWFMPGVTHWLDISIFKALNRIERAIELDLLQAVDDAVKYSSSAVDTLAIFYQIKIFWQQLDWPDIEGSYTFVAKIINIC
;
A
#
# COMPACT_ATOMS: atom_id res chain seq x y z
N MET A 1 44.59 9.77 -35.69
CA MET A 1 45.86 9.03 -35.52
C MET A 1 46.87 9.54 -36.55
N LYS A 2 47.90 10.24 -36.06
CA LYS A 2 49.20 10.42 -36.72
C LYS A 2 50.20 10.44 -35.56
N GLU A 3 50.68 9.26 -35.17
CA GLU A 3 51.78 9.15 -34.22
C GLU A 3 53.06 9.59 -34.92
N ILE A 4 53.68 10.63 -34.36
CA ILE A 4 55.05 11.01 -34.72
C ILE A 4 55.91 10.59 -33.53
N ALA A 5 56.42 9.38 -33.58
CA ALA A 5 57.56 8.98 -32.77
C ALA A 5 58.82 9.49 -33.49
N GLN A 6 59.42 10.57 -32.97
CA GLN A 6 60.70 11.07 -33.47
C GLN A 6 61.78 10.82 -32.43
N THR A 7 62.53 9.75 -32.69
CA THR A 7 63.91 9.45 -32.31
C THR A 7 64.65 10.49 -31.46
N ALA A 8 64.95 10.11 -30.22
CA ALA A 8 65.95 10.76 -29.37
C ALA A 8 67.36 10.31 -29.80
N SER A 9 68.05 11.12 -30.59
CA SER A 9 69.52 11.08 -30.66
C SER A 9 70.05 12.45 -31.12
N THR A 10 71.01 12.99 -30.37
CA THR A 10 71.72 14.28 -30.52
C THR A 10 71.04 15.53 -29.93
N GLY A 11 71.57 15.99 -28.80
CA GLY A 11 71.03 17.05 -27.94
C GLY A 11 71.22 18.49 -28.44
N LYS A 12 70.52 18.85 -29.53
CA LYS A 12 70.17 20.24 -29.87
C LYS A 12 68.79 20.26 -30.54
N HIS A 13 67.73 20.37 -29.74
CA HIS A 13 66.39 20.61 -30.26
C HIS A 13 66.11 22.13 -30.23
N ASP A 14 66.26 22.79 -31.38
CA ASP A 14 65.70 24.13 -31.59
C ASP A 14 64.18 24.01 -31.84
N ASN A 15 63.43 23.73 -30.78
CA ASN A 15 61.96 23.73 -30.85
C ASN A 15 61.47 25.16 -31.11
N GLU A 16 60.85 25.41 -32.27
CA GLU A 16 60.31 26.73 -32.59
C GLU A 16 59.09 27.04 -31.70
N LEU A 17 59.14 28.14 -30.93
CA LEU A 17 58.01 28.59 -30.13
C LEU A 17 56.82 28.97 -31.04
N ILE A 18 55.73 28.20 -30.97
CA ILE A 18 54.50 28.42 -31.77
C ILE A 18 53.66 29.57 -31.17
N GLY A 19 53.67 29.72 -29.84
CA GLY A 19 53.03 30.81 -29.10
C GLY A 19 52.96 30.54 -27.60
N ARG A 20 52.53 31.53 -26.81
CA ARG A 20 52.42 31.48 -25.35
C ARG A 20 51.05 32.02 -24.91
N ALA A 21 50.44 31.38 -23.91
CA ALA A 21 49.31 31.91 -23.17
C ALA A 21 49.68 32.01 -21.68
N THR A 22 49.30 33.09 -21.02
CA THR A 22 49.52 33.29 -19.59
C THR A 22 48.19 33.16 -18.87
N ILE A 23 48.09 32.18 -17.96
CA ILE A 23 46.86 31.90 -17.21
C ILE A 23 47.06 32.34 -15.77
N ASN A 24 46.22 33.25 -15.28
CA ASN A 24 46.28 33.67 -13.88
C ASN A 24 45.59 32.62 -12.99
N LEU A 25 46.28 32.15 -11.95
CA LEU A 25 45.68 31.21 -11.01
C LEU A 25 44.41 31.76 -10.34
N LYS A 26 44.31 33.08 -10.13
CA LYS A 26 43.11 33.73 -9.56
C LYS A 26 41.87 33.64 -10.46
N SER A 27 42.04 33.43 -11.77
CA SER A 27 40.92 33.30 -12.70
C SER A 27 40.42 31.86 -12.84
N ILE A 28 41.01 30.91 -12.12
CA ILE A 28 40.57 29.51 -12.13
C ILE A 28 39.57 29.33 -10.98
N PRO A 29 38.26 29.21 -11.27
CA PRO A 29 37.27 28.90 -10.26
C PRO A 29 37.52 27.51 -9.69
N THR A 30 36.98 27.29 -8.50
CA THR A 30 37.25 26.08 -7.74
C THR A 30 36.62 24.85 -8.37
N SER A 31 35.56 25.01 -9.17
CA SER A 31 34.96 23.99 -10.04
C SER A 31 35.82 23.57 -11.24
N GLY A 32 36.96 24.22 -11.46
CA GLY A 32 37.71 24.14 -12.71
C GLY A 32 37.06 24.92 -13.84
N ILE A 33 37.79 25.05 -14.95
CA ILE A 33 37.40 25.85 -16.11
C ILE A 33 37.92 25.21 -17.39
N THR A 34 37.11 25.28 -18.46
CA THR A 34 37.53 24.89 -19.81
C THR A 34 37.37 26.09 -20.72
N VAL A 35 38.47 26.66 -21.19
CA VAL A 35 38.47 27.93 -21.96
C VAL A 35 39.46 27.86 -23.12
N TRP A 36 39.11 28.53 -24.21
CA TRP A 36 40.03 28.83 -25.31
C TRP A 36 40.98 29.96 -24.92
N TYR A 37 42.29 29.69 -24.93
CA TYR A 37 43.33 30.68 -24.73
C TYR A 37 44.00 31.02 -26.06
N ASN A 38 43.99 32.30 -26.42
CA ASN A 38 44.68 32.79 -27.62
C ASN A 38 46.20 32.77 -27.38
N LEU A 39 46.96 32.35 -28.40
CA LEU A 39 48.41 32.27 -28.33
C LEU A 39 49.07 33.56 -28.82
N GLU A 40 50.02 34.07 -28.03
CA GLU A 40 50.81 35.28 -28.32
C GLU A 40 52.29 34.95 -28.54
N LYS A 41 52.99 35.66 -29.45
CA LYS A 41 54.43 35.52 -29.68
C LYS A 41 55.09 36.89 -29.83
N GLY A 42 55.64 37.42 -28.74
CA GLY A 42 56.36 38.71 -28.73
C GLY A 42 55.51 39.91 -29.15
N SER A 43 56.12 41.10 -29.24
CA SER A 43 55.46 42.41 -29.39
C SER A 43 54.73 42.67 -30.72
N LYS A 44 54.48 41.66 -31.57
CA LYS A 44 53.79 41.84 -32.85
C LYS A 44 52.49 41.03 -32.87
N GLY A 45 51.36 41.75 -32.83
CA GLY A 45 49.98 41.25 -32.70
C GLY A 45 49.41 40.43 -33.86
N LYS A 46 50.15 39.45 -34.40
CA LYS A 46 49.59 38.43 -35.29
C LYS A 46 49.09 37.24 -34.47
N SER A 47 47.77 37.01 -34.45
CA SER A 47 47.12 35.85 -33.84
C SER A 47 47.66 34.54 -34.44
N ARG A 48 48.12 33.62 -33.59
CA ARG A 48 48.68 32.31 -33.97
C ARG A 48 47.69 31.15 -33.76
N GLY A 49 46.42 31.45 -33.53
CA GLY A 49 45.39 30.49 -33.15
C GLY A 49 45.14 30.43 -31.65
N ALA A 50 44.31 29.49 -31.23
CA ALA A 50 43.90 29.31 -29.84
C ALA A 50 44.05 27.85 -29.41
N VAL A 51 44.23 27.62 -28.11
CA VAL A 51 44.28 26.29 -27.50
C VAL A 51 43.15 26.18 -26.49
N LEU A 52 42.37 25.10 -26.57
CA LEU A 52 41.37 24.76 -25.57
C LEU A 52 42.07 24.07 -24.40
N VAL A 53 42.00 24.67 -23.21
CA VAL A 53 42.64 24.13 -22.01
C VAL A 53 41.57 23.91 -20.94
N GLY A 54 41.48 22.67 -20.44
CA GLY A 54 40.76 22.32 -19.23
C GLY A 54 41.70 22.38 -18.02
N LEU A 55 41.37 23.16 -17.01
CA LEU A 55 42.16 23.35 -15.80
C LEU A 55 41.30 23.09 -14.57
N THR A 56 41.85 22.33 -13.63
CA THR A 56 41.26 22.07 -12.31
C THR A 56 42.35 22.23 -11.27
N LEU A 57 42.05 22.90 -10.16
CA LEU A 57 42.98 23.04 -9.04
C LEU A 57 42.55 22.10 -7.91
N SER A 58 43.35 21.08 -7.63
CA SER A 58 43.12 20.12 -6.54
C SER A 58 44.33 20.08 -5.62
N ALA A 59 44.10 19.80 -4.34
CA ALA A 59 45.18 19.42 -3.44
C ALA A 59 45.50 17.94 -3.67
N GLU A 60 46.79 17.59 -3.79
CA GLU A 60 47.20 16.19 -3.80
C GLU A 60 46.95 15.61 -2.41
N LYS A 61 45.81 14.92 -2.27
CA LYS A 61 45.39 14.26 -1.04
C LYS A 61 45.23 12.78 -1.29
N ASN A 62 45.56 11.99 -0.27
CA ASN A 62 45.18 10.57 -0.28
C ASN A 62 43.65 10.47 -0.36
N LYS A 63 43.16 9.79 -1.39
CA LYS A 63 41.74 9.68 -1.70
C LYS A 63 40.90 9.11 -0.53
N ARG A 64 41.43 8.13 0.21
CA ARG A 64 40.76 7.54 1.37
C ARG A 64 40.59 8.58 2.49
N VAL A 65 41.66 9.34 2.77
CA VAL A 65 41.66 10.41 3.78
C VAL A 65 40.67 11.50 3.36
N ALA A 66 40.69 11.92 2.10
CA ALA A 66 39.79 12.92 1.57
C ALA A 66 38.31 12.53 1.70
N ILE A 67 37.96 11.27 1.44
CA ILE A 67 36.60 10.74 1.63
C ILE A 67 36.22 10.76 3.12
N GLN A 68 37.12 10.37 4.02
CA GLN A 68 36.87 10.38 5.46
C GLN A 68 36.67 11.79 6.01
N GLU A 69 37.52 12.75 5.61
CA GLU A 69 37.37 14.17 5.93
C GLU A 69 36.03 14.71 5.41
N HIS A 70 35.65 14.35 4.18
CA HIS A 70 34.37 14.77 3.59
C HIS A 70 33.17 14.23 4.37
N ARG A 71 33.20 12.95 4.78
CA ARG A 71 32.16 12.36 5.63
C ARG A 71 32.05 13.06 6.98
N HIS A 72 33.19 13.34 7.61
CA HIS A 72 33.23 14.05 8.88
C HIS A 72 32.66 15.47 8.76
N LEU A 73 33.06 16.20 7.72
CA LEU A 73 32.53 17.52 7.39
C LEU A 73 31.01 17.48 7.16
N LEU A 74 30.52 16.53 6.35
CA LEU A 74 29.07 16.35 6.11
C LEU A 74 28.30 16.11 7.41
N ASN A 75 28.85 15.29 8.32
CA ASN A 75 28.23 14.99 9.60
C ASN A 75 28.12 16.25 10.47
N ILE A 76 29.20 17.03 10.61
CA ILE A 76 29.19 18.28 11.38
C ILE A 76 28.19 19.28 10.80
N LEU A 77 28.26 19.50 9.48
CA LEU A 77 27.38 20.46 8.81
C LEU A 77 25.91 20.07 8.95
N LEU A 78 25.58 18.78 8.83
CA LEU A 78 24.21 18.32 8.94
C LEU A 78 23.68 18.43 10.37
N ILE A 79 24.45 18.00 11.38
CA ILE A 79 24.04 18.14 12.79
C ILE A 79 23.81 19.61 13.11
N TYR A 80 24.74 20.49 12.73
CA TYR A 80 24.59 21.93 12.93
C TYR A 80 23.34 22.49 12.25
N GLU A 81 23.05 22.09 11.00
CA GLU A 81 21.86 22.55 10.27
C GLU A 81 20.56 22.10 10.97
N LEU A 82 20.48 20.83 11.40
CA LEU A 82 19.31 20.28 12.08
C LEU A 82 19.07 20.96 13.43
N GLU A 83 20.12 21.19 14.21
CA GLU A 83 20.04 21.83 15.52
C GLU A 83 19.76 23.33 15.42
N SER A 84 20.46 24.04 14.53
CA SER A 84 20.29 25.50 14.38
C SER A 84 18.93 25.88 13.82
N SER A 85 18.41 25.08 12.88
CA SER A 85 17.13 25.37 12.20
C SER A 85 15.95 24.63 12.83
N GLN A 86 16.16 23.80 13.86
CA GLN A 86 15.14 22.99 14.54
C GLN A 86 14.22 22.28 13.55
N VAL A 87 14.83 21.61 12.56
CA VAL A 87 14.08 21.05 11.42
C VAL A 87 13.22 19.89 11.89
N ALA A 88 11.94 19.93 11.53
CA ALA A 88 11.01 18.84 11.83
C ALA A 88 11.44 17.52 11.17
N GLU A 89 10.97 16.40 11.72
CA GLU A 89 11.16 15.10 11.10
C GLU A 89 10.54 15.05 9.68
N TYR A 90 11.20 14.30 8.80
CA TYR A 90 10.92 14.09 7.39
C TYR A 90 11.02 15.35 6.50
N TRP A 91 11.38 16.51 7.04
CA TRP A 91 11.42 17.78 6.30
C TRP A 91 12.75 18.07 5.59
N TRP A 92 13.89 17.74 6.22
CA TRP A 92 15.18 18.09 5.65
C TRP A 92 15.46 17.30 4.36
N ASN A 93 15.65 18.00 3.24
CA ASN A 93 15.65 17.45 1.88
C ASN A 93 17.03 17.47 1.19
N GLY A 94 18.12 17.66 1.94
CA GLY A 94 19.47 17.70 1.39
C GLY A 94 20.03 19.07 1.06
N LYS A 95 19.26 20.15 1.27
CA LYS A 95 19.72 21.52 1.02
C LYS A 95 20.33 22.12 2.27
N PHE A 96 21.64 22.33 2.22
CA PHE A 96 22.35 23.11 3.23
C PHE A 96 22.13 24.60 3.04
N ASN A 97 22.35 25.38 4.10
CA ASN A 97 22.51 26.82 3.98
C ASN A 97 23.65 27.19 3.01
N LYS A 98 23.63 28.42 2.50
CA LYS A 98 24.58 28.89 1.47
C LYS A 98 26.05 28.69 1.86
N ASN A 99 26.41 28.95 3.12
CA ASN A 99 27.80 28.86 3.57
C ASN A 99 28.25 27.40 3.69
N ALA A 100 27.41 26.54 4.27
CA ALA A 100 27.65 25.12 4.39
C ALA A 100 27.75 24.46 3.00
N GLU A 101 26.91 24.86 2.04
CA GLU A 101 26.96 24.35 0.67
C GLU A 101 28.24 24.77 -0.06
N ILE A 102 28.72 26.01 0.15
CA ILE A 102 30.02 26.47 -0.37
C ILE A 102 31.15 25.64 0.25
N ILE A 103 31.18 25.46 1.57
CA ILE A 103 32.23 24.68 2.25
C ILE A 103 32.24 23.23 1.74
N ARG A 104 31.06 22.60 1.66
CA ARG A 104 30.89 21.22 1.21
C ARG A 104 31.33 21.03 -0.24
N SER A 105 30.89 21.89 -1.15
CA SER A 105 31.23 21.82 -2.58
C SER A 105 32.71 22.13 -2.82
N GLN A 106 33.24 23.14 -2.14
CA GLN A 106 34.65 23.50 -2.19
C GLN A 106 35.55 22.34 -1.77
N HIS A 107 35.25 21.70 -0.64
CA HIS A 107 35.99 20.54 -0.17
C HIS A 107 35.94 19.39 -1.20
N ALA A 108 34.77 19.08 -1.74
CA ALA A 108 34.61 18.01 -2.71
C ALA A 108 35.50 18.21 -3.94
N VAL A 109 35.52 19.42 -4.51
CA VAL A 109 36.32 19.69 -5.71
C VAL A 109 37.82 19.75 -5.40
N GLN A 110 38.23 20.41 -4.31
CA GLN A 110 39.64 20.48 -3.93
C GLN A 110 40.24 19.11 -3.61
N SER A 111 39.42 18.20 -3.09
CA SER A 111 39.81 16.81 -2.82
C SER A 111 39.67 15.87 -4.02
N GLY A 112 39.21 16.35 -5.17
CA GLY A 112 39.04 15.53 -6.38
C GLY A 112 38.00 14.40 -6.22
N LEU A 113 36.97 14.60 -5.40
CA LEU A 113 35.93 13.60 -5.17
C LEU A 113 34.98 13.50 -6.36
N THR A 114 34.64 12.28 -6.74
CA THR A 114 33.64 12.04 -7.80
C THR A 114 32.22 12.22 -7.28
N ASN A 115 31.25 12.43 -8.18
CA ASN A 115 29.83 12.48 -7.81
C ASN A 115 29.37 11.22 -7.07
N PHE A 116 29.89 10.05 -7.45
CA PHE A 116 29.63 8.78 -6.76
C PHE A 116 30.15 8.79 -5.33
N GLU A 117 31.39 9.21 -5.11
CA GLU A 117 31.99 9.27 -3.77
C GLU A 117 31.29 10.26 -2.85
N CYS A 118 30.87 11.41 -3.39
CA CYS A 118 30.03 12.36 -2.68
C CYS A 118 28.68 11.74 -2.31
N ALA A 119 27.99 11.10 -3.26
CA ALA A 119 26.69 10.47 -3.02
C ALA A 119 26.78 9.29 -2.03
N LEU A 120 27.82 8.47 -2.11
CA LEU A 120 28.06 7.38 -1.17
C LEU A 120 28.43 7.91 0.23
N SER A 121 29.18 9.01 0.32
CA SER A 121 29.46 9.69 1.58
C SER A 121 28.19 10.28 2.21
N GLN A 122 27.31 10.86 1.40
CA GLN A 122 25.98 11.30 1.81
C GLN A 122 25.14 10.12 2.30
N TRP A 123 25.10 9.01 1.56
CA TRP A 123 24.39 7.79 1.98
C TRP A 123 24.81 7.34 3.37
N ILE A 124 26.11 7.21 3.65
CA ILE A 124 26.63 6.78 4.95
C ILE A 124 26.19 7.73 6.07
N VAL A 125 26.45 9.03 5.89
CA VAL A 125 26.22 10.03 6.94
C VAL A 125 24.72 10.20 7.19
N TYR A 126 23.92 10.31 6.14
CA TYR A 126 22.50 10.58 6.24
C TYR A 126 21.72 9.37 6.74
N THR A 127 22.06 8.15 6.32
CA THR A 127 21.41 6.94 6.86
C THR A 127 21.68 6.77 8.35
N LYS A 128 22.89 7.10 8.83
CA LYS A 128 23.24 7.07 10.25
C LYS A 128 22.48 8.12 11.05
N ILE A 129 22.40 9.36 10.56
CA ILE A 129 21.62 10.41 11.23
C ILE A 129 20.12 10.08 11.23
N HIS A 130 19.62 9.43 10.17
CA HIS A 130 18.24 8.98 10.05
C HIS A 130 17.77 8.02 11.16
N GLU A 131 18.69 7.31 11.82
CA GLU A 131 18.34 6.46 12.96
C GLU A 131 17.75 7.31 14.11
N ASN A 132 18.33 8.50 14.35
CA ASN A 132 17.97 9.39 15.45
C ASN A 132 17.04 10.55 15.05
N HIS A 133 17.22 11.12 13.86
CA HIS A 133 16.39 12.20 13.32
C HIS A 133 15.94 11.87 11.90
N LYS A 134 14.64 11.70 11.69
CA LYS A 134 14.11 11.23 10.41
C LYS A 134 14.29 12.29 9.33
N LEU A 135 15.12 12.00 8.33
CA LEU A 135 15.31 12.81 7.13
C LEU A 135 14.27 12.51 6.03
N SER A 136 14.10 13.41 5.06
CA SER A 136 13.16 13.25 3.94
C SER A 136 13.48 12.03 3.06
N PHE A 137 12.44 11.30 2.60
CA PHE A 137 12.63 10.16 1.68
C PHE A 137 13.11 10.60 0.28
N THR A 138 12.68 11.77 -0.19
CA THR A 138 13.17 12.35 -1.46
C THR A 138 14.70 12.43 -1.50
N LEU A 139 15.35 12.72 -0.37
CA LEU A 139 16.81 12.76 -0.27
C LEU A 139 17.43 11.40 -0.59
N PHE A 140 16.96 10.34 0.06
CA PHE A 140 17.46 8.98 -0.15
C PHE A 140 17.18 8.52 -1.58
N LYS A 141 15.99 8.80 -2.12
CA LYS A 141 15.66 8.49 -3.51
C LYS A 141 16.67 9.09 -4.49
N ASN A 142 17.05 10.36 -4.30
CA ASN A 142 18.00 11.06 -5.18
C ASN A 142 19.42 10.50 -5.04
N ILE A 143 19.84 10.14 -3.84
CA ILE A 143 21.15 9.50 -3.61
C ILE A 143 21.19 8.13 -4.29
N LEU A 144 20.11 7.34 -4.16
CA LEU A 144 19.96 6.04 -4.81
C LEU A 144 20.07 6.12 -6.34
N ASP A 145 19.57 7.18 -6.97
CA ASP A 145 19.71 7.41 -8.42
C ASP A 145 21.16 7.54 -8.87
N VAL A 146 22.05 8.02 -7.99
CA VAL A 146 23.47 8.20 -8.31
C VAL A 146 24.27 6.93 -7.99
N ILE A 147 24.01 6.29 -6.84
CA ILE A 147 24.85 5.18 -6.37
C ILE A 147 24.52 3.85 -7.04
N ILE A 148 23.23 3.53 -7.27
CA ILE A 148 22.82 2.21 -7.79
C ILE A 148 23.39 1.91 -9.18
N PRO A 149 23.35 2.82 -10.18
CA PRO A 149 23.88 2.52 -11.50
C PRO A 149 25.36 2.14 -11.50
N ILE A 150 26.13 2.76 -10.60
CA ILE A 150 27.57 2.54 -10.49
C ILE A 150 27.86 1.25 -9.71
N LEU A 151 27.15 1.02 -8.60
CA LEU A 151 27.28 -0.21 -7.82
C LEU A 151 26.91 -1.48 -8.60
N LYS A 152 26.02 -1.38 -9.59
CA LYS A 152 25.70 -2.50 -10.49
C LYS A 152 26.83 -2.90 -11.43
N ILE A 153 27.72 -1.96 -11.74
CA ILE A 153 28.86 -2.18 -12.65
C ILE A 153 30.07 -2.68 -11.85
N ILE A 154 30.24 -2.19 -10.62
CA ILE A 154 31.32 -2.57 -9.72
C ILE A 154 31.12 -4.03 -9.26
N GLN A 155 32.21 -4.78 -9.13
CA GLN A 155 32.18 -6.18 -8.67
C GLN A 155 31.37 -6.34 -7.37
N THR A 156 30.67 -7.48 -7.29
CA THR A 156 29.68 -7.83 -6.26
C THR A 156 30.21 -7.94 -4.83
N ASP A 157 31.52 -7.84 -4.60
CA ASP A 157 32.14 -7.98 -3.26
C ASP A 157 32.95 -6.74 -2.84
N SER A 158 32.58 -5.57 -3.37
CA SER A 158 33.21 -4.30 -2.99
C SER A 158 32.79 -3.83 -1.59
N ASP A 159 33.71 -3.18 -0.86
CA ASP A 159 33.40 -2.51 0.41
C ASP A 159 32.26 -1.47 0.26
N ASP A 160 32.14 -0.86 -0.93
CA ASP A 160 31.08 0.09 -1.26
C ASP A 160 29.68 -0.58 -1.28
N LEU A 161 29.60 -1.85 -1.69
CA LEU A 161 28.34 -2.61 -1.64
C LEU A 161 27.94 -2.95 -0.20
N LYS A 162 28.91 -3.28 0.66
CA LYS A 162 28.65 -3.50 2.11
C LYS A 162 28.14 -2.21 2.76
N ILE A 163 28.76 -1.08 2.43
CA ILE A 163 28.33 0.26 2.85
C ILE A 163 26.89 0.56 2.38
N PHE A 164 26.57 0.22 1.14
CA PHE A 164 25.23 0.39 0.60
C PHE A 164 24.20 -0.34 1.44
N TRP A 165 24.40 -1.64 1.67
CA TRP A 165 23.48 -2.49 2.42
C TRP A 165 23.38 -2.13 3.91
N ASP A 166 24.47 -1.68 4.55
CA ASP A 166 24.43 -1.13 5.91
C ASP A 166 23.49 0.09 5.99
N GLY A 167 23.56 0.99 5.01
CA GLY A 167 22.62 2.11 4.93
C GLY A 167 21.16 1.67 4.64
N VAL A 168 20.97 0.62 3.83
CA VAL A 168 19.64 0.03 3.58
C VAL A 168 19.02 -0.47 4.88
N LYS A 169 19.80 -1.16 5.72
CA LYS A 169 19.38 -1.66 7.04
C LYS A 169 18.88 -0.53 7.96
N ARG A 170 19.45 0.68 7.85
CA ARG A 170 19.02 1.86 8.62
C ARG A 170 17.78 2.56 8.06
N VAL A 171 17.56 2.53 6.74
CA VAL A 171 16.47 3.28 6.08
C VAL A 171 15.18 2.46 5.92
N LEU A 172 15.30 1.14 5.68
CA LEU A 172 14.15 0.26 5.52
C LEU A 172 13.15 0.29 6.69
N PRO A 173 13.57 0.33 7.97
CA PRO A 173 12.63 0.40 9.09
C PRO A 173 11.67 1.59 8.98
N SER A 174 12.18 2.77 8.63
CA SER A 174 11.36 3.97 8.43
C SER A 174 10.44 3.84 7.21
N CYS A 175 10.93 3.23 6.13
CA CYS A 175 10.12 2.95 4.94
C CYS A 175 8.91 2.05 5.29
N PHE A 176 9.15 0.94 5.97
CA PHE A 176 8.09 0.03 6.39
C PHE A 176 7.17 0.64 7.45
N ALA A 177 7.69 1.49 8.35
CA ALA A 177 6.86 2.22 9.29
C ALA A 177 5.86 3.16 8.61
N ILE A 178 6.24 3.81 7.49
CA ILE A 178 5.30 4.59 6.68
C ILE A 178 4.23 3.69 6.08
N VAL A 179 4.61 2.57 5.46
CA VAL A 179 3.64 1.62 4.86
C VAL A 179 2.65 1.12 5.93
N ARG A 180 3.15 0.69 7.10
CA ARG A 180 2.31 0.21 8.21
C ARG A 180 1.34 1.26 8.73
N LYS A 181 1.77 2.53 8.81
CA LYS A 181 0.94 3.64 9.32
C LYS A 181 0.09 4.30 8.25
N THR A 182 0.19 3.91 6.98
CA THR A 182 -0.53 4.57 5.88
C THR A 182 -2.04 4.47 6.06
N ARG A 183 -2.55 3.35 6.59
CA ARG A 183 -3.99 3.11 6.84
C ARG A 183 -4.58 3.98 7.94
N ALA A 184 -3.79 4.27 8.98
CA ALA A 184 -4.23 5.04 10.14
C ALA A 184 -4.31 6.56 9.89
N ARG A 185 -4.01 7.03 8.67
CA ARG A 185 -3.97 8.46 8.32
C ARG A 185 -5.02 8.78 7.25
N ASN A 186 -5.54 10.00 7.28
CA ASN A 186 -6.59 10.45 6.35
C ASN A 186 -6.07 10.58 4.91
N VAL A 187 -6.47 9.67 4.03
CA VAL A 187 -5.96 9.49 2.65
C VAL A 187 -6.26 10.66 1.71
N SER A 188 -7.14 11.60 2.09
CA SER A 188 -7.39 12.84 1.35
C SER A 188 -6.17 13.78 1.31
N ASP A 189 -5.15 13.53 2.14
CA ASP A 189 -3.92 14.28 2.14
C ASP A 189 -2.97 13.80 1.02
N LYS A 190 -2.80 14.64 0.00
CA LYS A 190 -1.85 14.44 -1.11
C LYS A 190 -0.43 14.16 -0.62
N HIS A 191 -0.03 14.69 0.55
CA HIS A 191 1.29 14.47 1.11
C HIS A 191 1.51 13.02 1.55
N ILE A 192 0.47 12.31 2.03
CA ILE A 192 0.57 10.90 2.43
C ILE A 192 0.85 10.03 1.21
N VAL A 193 0.09 10.22 0.14
CA VAL A 193 0.26 9.46 -1.10
C VAL A 193 1.61 9.76 -1.75
N SER A 194 2.06 11.02 -1.74
CA SER A 194 3.40 11.40 -2.21
C SER A 194 4.50 10.71 -1.41
N THR A 195 4.41 10.76 -0.08
CA THR A 195 5.39 10.13 0.82
C THR A 195 5.45 8.62 0.61
N LEU A 196 4.29 7.97 0.49
CA LEU A 196 4.21 6.55 0.16
C LEU A 196 4.87 6.27 -1.20
N CYS A 197 4.62 7.09 -2.22
CA CYS A 197 5.24 6.93 -3.54
C CYS A 197 6.76 7.03 -3.48
N GLU A 198 7.32 7.93 -2.66
CA GLU A 198 8.75 8.07 -2.44
C GLU A 198 9.32 6.83 -1.74
N VAL A 199 8.65 6.33 -0.70
CA VAL A 199 9.02 5.10 0.01
C VAL A 199 9.01 3.89 -0.93
N LEU A 200 7.95 3.72 -1.73
CA LEU A 200 7.85 2.63 -2.69
C LEU A 200 8.92 2.73 -3.79
N ASP A 201 9.32 3.94 -4.20
CA ASP A 201 10.45 4.13 -5.12
C ASP A 201 11.77 3.68 -4.50
N ILE A 202 12.03 4.02 -3.25
CA ILE A 202 13.22 3.58 -2.52
C ILE A 202 13.28 2.05 -2.48
N ILE A 203 12.19 1.40 -2.05
CA ILE A 203 12.11 -0.06 -1.97
C ILE A 203 12.32 -0.68 -3.35
N SER A 204 11.66 -0.15 -4.39
CA SER A 204 11.78 -0.64 -5.76
C SER A 204 13.23 -0.56 -6.27
N LYS A 205 13.90 0.57 -6.02
CA LYS A 205 15.30 0.77 -6.39
C LYS A 205 16.24 -0.20 -5.67
N ILE A 206 16.09 -0.35 -4.36
CA ILE A 206 16.90 -1.27 -3.55
C ILE A 206 16.74 -2.70 -4.08
N ARG A 207 15.51 -3.13 -4.38
CA ARG A 207 15.23 -4.46 -4.94
C ARG A 207 16.00 -4.74 -6.23
N THR A 208 16.30 -3.72 -7.04
CA THR A 208 17.08 -3.91 -8.27
C THR A 208 18.54 -4.31 -8.04
N MET A 209 19.02 -4.25 -6.80
CA MET A 209 20.36 -4.72 -6.39
C MET A 209 20.38 -6.21 -6.01
N GLY A 210 19.23 -6.89 -6.00
CA GLY A 210 19.11 -8.27 -5.53
C GLY A 210 18.94 -8.35 -4.00
N GLU A 211 19.26 -9.50 -3.43
CA GLU A 211 19.19 -9.74 -1.98
C GLU A 211 20.61 -9.75 -1.37
N PRO A 212 20.79 -9.21 -0.16
CA PRO A 212 22.08 -9.23 0.53
C PRO A 212 22.45 -10.64 1.00
N LEU A 213 23.76 -10.90 1.14
CA LEU A 213 24.29 -12.16 1.69
C LEU A 213 24.18 -12.25 3.23
N PHE A 214 23.62 -11.22 3.88
CA PHE A 214 23.55 -11.11 5.33
C PHE A 214 22.19 -10.57 5.77
N ASP A 215 21.85 -10.79 7.03
CA ASP A 215 20.55 -10.40 7.56
C ASP A 215 20.40 -8.86 7.73
N ILE A 216 19.43 -8.33 7.01
CA ILE A 216 19.00 -6.93 7.05
C ILE A 216 17.74 -6.72 7.90
N PHE A 217 17.15 -7.78 8.47
CA PHE A 217 15.90 -7.76 9.24
C PHE A 217 16.11 -8.20 10.70
N PRO A 218 16.82 -7.39 11.51
CA PRO A 218 17.12 -7.77 12.89
C PRO A 218 15.85 -7.85 13.75
N GLU A 219 15.77 -8.86 14.61
CA GLU A 219 14.57 -9.17 15.42
C GLU A 219 14.12 -8.02 16.33
N ASN A 220 15.04 -7.19 16.82
CA ASN A 220 14.70 -6.06 17.68
C ASN A 220 13.83 -4.99 16.98
N ILE A 221 13.93 -4.89 15.65
CA ILE A 221 13.16 -3.93 14.84
C ILE A 221 11.99 -4.64 14.17
N TYR A 222 12.23 -5.87 13.69
CA TYR A 222 11.29 -6.64 12.89
C TYR A 222 10.62 -7.77 13.68
N GLY A 223 10.58 -7.67 15.02
CA GLY A 223 10.00 -8.68 15.92
C GLY A 223 8.56 -9.07 15.59
N PHE A 224 7.84 -8.20 14.88
CA PHE A 224 6.49 -8.44 14.39
C PHE A 224 6.41 -9.31 13.12
N VAL A 225 7.52 -9.55 12.43
CA VAL A 225 7.65 -10.31 11.16
C VAL A 225 8.20 -11.73 11.39
N VAL A 226 8.46 -12.13 12.64
CA VAL A 226 9.38 -13.23 13.00
C VAL A 226 8.90 -14.66 12.61
N GLN A 227 7.70 -14.84 12.06
CA GLN A 227 7.19 -16.16 11.66
C GLN A 227 7.47 -16.49 10.17
N MET A 228 8.66 -16.21 9.66
CA MET A 228 9.05 -16.59 8.29
C MET A 228 10.31 -17.44 8.28
N ASP A 229 10.31 -18.50 7.46
CA ASP A 229 11.50 -19.31 7.20
C ASP A 229 12.66 -18.41 6.73
N GLU A 230 13.85 -18.56 7.30
CA GLU A 230 15.01 -17.69 7.01
C GLU A 230 15.34 -17.61 5.51
N ASN A 231 15.12 -18.69 4.76
CA ASN A 231 15.36 -18.77 3.32
C ASN A 231 14.30 -18.04 2.46
N SER A 232 13.21 -17.57 3.06
CA SER A 232 12.11 -16.87 2.40
C SER A 232 12.05 -15.37 2.71
N LYS A 233 12.94 -14.87 3.58
CA LYS A 233 13.01 -13.46 4.01
C LYS A 233 13.64 -12.61 2.91
N THR A 234 12.79 -12.00 2.09
CA THR A 234 13.14 -11.02 1.07
C THR A 234 12.53 -9.68 1.43
N ILE A 235 13.01 -8.60 0.85
CA ILE A 235 12.41 -7.27 1.04
C ILE A 235 10.92 -7.26 0.69
N LEU A 236 10.51 -8.05 -0.32
CA LEU A 236 9.11 -8.16 -0.72
C LEU A 236 8.26 -8.96 0.26
N THR A 237 8.73 -10.10 0.74
CA THR A 237 7.97 -10.93 1.69
C THR A 237 7.80 -10.22 3.02
N VAL A 238 8.85 -9.52 3.49
CA VAL A 238 8.76 -8.64 4.66
C VAL A 238 7.79 -7.48 4.43
N LEU A 239 7.79 -6.86 3.24
CA LEU A 239 6.82 -5.81 2.92
C LEU A 239 5.37 -6.32 2.93
N ILE A 240 5.12 -7.52 2.40
CA ILE A 240 3.79 -8.15 2.45
C ILE A 240 3.39 -8.37 3.91
N GLU A 241 4.30 -8.84 4.75
CA GLU A 241 4.00 -9.05 6.17
C GLU A 241 3.77 -7.74 6.94
N VAL A 242 4.49 -6.67 6.57
CA VAL A 242 4.22 -5.31 7.07
C VAL A 242 2.80 -4.86 6.69
N ILE A 243 2.34 -5.18 5.47
CA ILE A 243 0.97 -4.88 5.02
C ILE A 243 -0.04 -5.73 5.80
N ASN A 244 0.21 -7.02 6.00
CA ASN A 244 -0.65 -7.90 6.80
C ASN A 244 -0.76 -7.41 8.25
N THR A 245 0.37 -7.04 8.87
CA THR A 245 0.41 -6.47 10.22
C THR A 245 -0.42 -5.19 10.30
N SER A 246 -0.26 -4.28 9.33
CA SER A 246 -1.06 -3.06 9.23
C SER A 246 -2.56 -3.35 9.08
N THR A 247 -2.90 -4.39 8.31
CA THR A 247 -4.28 -4.83 8.08
C THR A 247 -4.89 -5.44 9.33
N LYS A 248 -4.10 -6.21 10.08
CA LYS A 248 -4.48 -6.77 11.39
C LYS A 248 -4.81 -5.68 12.39
N GLU A 249 -3.91 -4.72 12.59
CA GLU A 249 -4.11 -3.60 13.52
C GLU A 249 -5.37 -2.80 13.17
N TRP A 250 -5.62 -2.59 11.88
CA TRP A 250 -6.83 -1.91 11.41
C TRP A 250 -8.09 -2.75 11.62
N LEU A 251 -8.04 -4.06 11.40
CA LEU A 251 -9.15 -4.96 11.66
C LEU A 251 -9.51 -4.98 13.15
N GLU A 252 -8.52 -5.06 14.04
CA GLU A 252 -8.71 -4.98 15.50
C GLU A 252 -9.38 -3.66 15.89
N TYR A 253 -8.94 -2.53 15.30
CA TYR A 253 -9.57 -1.24 15.50
C TYR A 253 -11.04 -1.20 15.01
N ILE A 254 -11.33 -1.75 13.83
CA ILE A 254 -12.71 -1.82 13.30
C ILE A 254 -13.58 -2.70 14.19
N ILE A 255 -13.08 -3.86 14.63
CA ILE A 255 -13.80 -4.79 15.51
C ILE A 255 -14.17 -4.05 16.80
N GLU A 256 -13.21 -3.38 17.45
CA GLU A 256 -13.45 -2.65 18.68
C GLU A 256 -14.44 -1.50 18.49
N GLY A 257 -14.32 -0.72 17.40
CA GLY A 257 -15.26 0.35 17.07
C GLY A 257 -16.65 -0.12 16.60
N SER A 258 -16.79 -1.40 16.25
CA SER A 258 -18.06 -1.98 15.81
C SER A 258 -18.86 -2.61 16.94
N LYS A 259 -18.21 -3.01 18.04
CA LYS A 259 -18.88 -3.63 19.19
C LYS A 259 -19.98 -2.73 19.78
N PRO A 260 -21.09 -3.32 20.27
CA PRO A 260 -22.13 -2.57 20.96
C PRO A 260 -21.60 -1.95 22.26
N ILE A 261 -21.99 -0.70 22.53
CA ILE A 261 -21.44 0.14 23.62
C ILE A 261 -21.94 -0.31 25.01
N THR A 262 -23.02 -1.09 25.07
CA THR A 262 -23.76 -1.34 26.31
C THR A 262 -24.35 -2.74 26.34
N ARG A 263 -23.62 -3.72 26.93
CA ARG A 263 -24.07 -4.96 27.63
C ARG A 263 -22.92 -5.99 27.65
N ASP A 264 -22.83 -6.78 28.73
CA ASP A 264 -21.83 -7.86 28.86
C ASP A 264 -22.15 -9.06 27.93
N GLU A 265 -23.41 -9.25 27.54
CA GLU A 265 -23.84 -10.22 26.52
C GLU A 265 -24.69 -9.53 25.44
N PRO A 266 -24.22 -9.48 24.18
CA PRO A 266 -24.98 -8.91 23.06
C PRO A 266 -26.11 -9.85 22.62
N THR A 267 -27.27 -9.27 22.29
CA THR A 267 -28.40 -10.00 21.70
C THR A 267 -28.07 -10.50 20.29
N ASP A 268 -28.82 -11.50 19.79
CA ASP A 268 -28.64 -12.03 18.44
C ASP A 268 -28.79 -10.94 17.36
N GLU A 269 -29.75 -10.02 17.51
CA GLU A 269 -29.91 -8.87 16.61
C GLU A 269 -28.68 -7.94 16.66
N GLU A 270 -28.17 -7.62 17.86
CA GLU A 270 -26.96 -6.81 18.01
C GLU A 270 -25.73 -7.50 17.39
N ASN A 271 -25.63 -8.83 17.47
CA ASN A 271 -24.57 -9.61 16.81
C ASN A 271 -24.66 -9.54 15.29
N LEU A 272 -25.86 -9.64 14.71
CA LEU A 272 -26.06 -9.49 13.27
C LEU A 272 -25.73 -8.07 12.80
N GLN A 273 -26.20 -7.05 13.51
CA GLN A 273 -25.90 -5.64 13.21
C GLN A 273 -24.39 -5.35 13.34
N PHE A 274 -23.73 -5.92 14.34
CA PHE A 274 -22.27 -5.87 14.50
C PHE A 274 -21.55 -6.43 13.27
N LEU A 275 -21.95 -7.62 12.80
CA LEU A 275 -21.33 -8.24 11.62
C LEU A 275 -21.56 -7.40 10.35
N ILE A 276 -22.77 -6.89 10.14
CA ILE A 276 -23.09 -6.01 9.00
C ILE A 276 -22.17 -4.79 9.00
N LYS A 277 -22.08 -4.10 10.15
CA LYS A 277 -21.22 -2.93 10.33
C LYS A 277 -19.74 -3.28 10.10
N LEU A 278 -19.26 -4.40 10.67
CA LEU A 278 -17.90 -4.87 10.50
C LEU A 278 -17.55 -5.09 9.02
N ILE A 279 -18.39 -5.83 8.28
CA ILE A 279 -18.16 -6.12 6.86
C ILE A 279 -18.23 -4.85 6.01
N GLN A 280 -19.16 -3.94 6.31
CA GLN A 280 -19.24 -2.64 5.62
C GLN A 280 -17.97 -1.80 5.84
N MET A 281 -17.45 -1.76 7.07
CA MET A 281 -16.20 -1.05 7.39
C MET A 281 -14.98 -1.68 6.69
N VAL A 282 -14.90 -3.02 6.65
CA VAL A 282 -13.86 -3.74 5.91
C VAL A 282 -13.95 -3.46 4.41
N ARG A 283 -15.17 -3.45 3.84
CA ARG A 283 -15.38 -3.09 2.43
C ARG A 283 -14.96 -1.66 2.12
N SER A 284 -15.24 -0.71 3.01
CA SER A 284 -14.78 0.67 2.86
C SER A 284 -13.26 0.77 2.87
N ASP A 285 -12.58 0.02 3.74
CA ASP A 285 -11.12 -0.04 3.74
C ASP A 285 -10.55 -0.64 2.45
N LEU A 286 -11.11 -1.75 1.97
CA LEU A 286 -10.72 -2.36 0.70
C LEU A 286 -10.91 -1.39 -0.48
N GLN A 287 -12.07 -0.73 -0.57
CA GLN A 287 -12.34 0.25 -1.62
C GLN A 287 -11.30 1.39 -1.59
N ARG A 288 -10.95 1.89 -0.41
CA ARG A 288 -9.90 2.89 -0.24
C ARG A 288 -8.53 2.36 -0.70
N GLY A 289 -8.21 1.11 -0.40
CA GLY A 289 -7.01 0.42 -0.90
C GLY A 289 -6.94 0.40 -2.42
N MET A 290 -8.04 0.04 -3.06
CA MET A 290 -8.19 -0.04 -4.51
C MET A 290 -8.07 1.33 -5.19
N GLU A 291 -8.74 2.34 -4.65
CA GLU A 291 -8.78 3.68 -5.25
C GLU A 291 -7.45 4.43 -5.15
N TYR A 292 -6.79 4.36 -3.99
CA TYR A 292 -5.66 5.25 -3.69
C TYR A 292 -4.29 4.56 -3.72
N PHE A 293 -4.20 3.25 -3.46
CA PHE A 293 -2.91 2.59 -3.22
C PHE A 293 -2.53 1.57 -4.30
N ASP A 294 -3.48 0.77 -4.79
CA ASP A 294 -3.21 -0.33 -5.73
C ASP A 294 -2.33 0.07 -6.91
N LYS A 295 -2.68 1.18 -7.58
CA LYS A 295 -1.91 1.69 -8.73
C LYS A 295 -0.44 1.90 -8.39
N HIS A 296 -0.13 2.46 -7.23
CA HIS A 296 1.24 2.80 -6.84
C HIS A 296 2.05 1.55 -6.47
N PHE A 297 1.46 0.62 -5.72
CA PHE A 297 2.08 -0.66 -5.41
C PHE A 297 2.33 -1.50 -6.67
N TYR A 298 1.37 -1.55 -7.59
CA TYR A 298 1.50 -2.30 -8.82
C TYR A 298 2.56 -1.72 -9.74
N GLN A 299 2.56 -0.40 -9.96
CA GLN A 299 3.52 0.26 -10.87
C GLN A 299 4.97 0.13 -10.38
N LYS A 300 5.22 0.24 -9.08
CA LYS A 300 6.59 0.30 -8.51
C LYS A 300 7.14 -1.06 -8.11
N LEU A 301 6.29 -1.96 -7.60
CA LEU A 301 6.73 -3.23 -7.01
C LEU A 301 6.07 -4.47 -7.65
N ARG A 302 5.06 -4.29 -8.51
CA ARG A 302 4.23 -5.37 -9.08
C ARG A 302 3.47 -6.16 -8.00
N ILE A 303 3.03 -5.44 -6.97
CA ILE A 303 2.20 -5.99 -5.89
C ILE A 303 0.75 -5.54 -6.11
N ASN A 304 -0.19 -6.48 -6.06
CA ASN A 304 -1.61 -6.18 -5.96
C ASN A 304 -1.93 -5.94 -4.49
N TYR A 305 -2.07 -4.68 -4.09
CA TYR A 305 -2.22 -4.32 -2.68
C TYR A 305 -3.55 -4.85 -2.13
N SER A 306 -4.66 -4.58 -2.82
CA SER A 306 -6.00 -5.00 -2.39
C SER A 306 -6.20 -6.51 -2.38
N ASP A 307 -5.48 -7.27 -3.22
CA ASP A 307 -5.47 -8.74 -3.18
C ASP A 307 -4.91 -9.26 -1.85
N ILE A 308 -3.80 -8.67 -1.37
CA ILE A 308 -3.22 -9.02 -0.07
C ILE A 308 -4.21 -8.73 1.06
N LEU A 309 -4.85 -7.56 1.02
CA LEU A 309 -5.83 -7.17 2.03
C LEU A 309 -7.01 -8.12 2.06
N PHE A 310 -7.56 -8.43 0.88
CA PHE A 310 -8.74 -9.25 0.77
C PHE A 310 -8.47 -10.64 1.34
N LYS A 311 -7.35 -11.27 0.97
CA LYS A 311 -6.94 -12.57 1.52
C LYS A 311 -6.81 -12.54 3.04
N PHE A 312 -6.24 -11.47 3.58
CA PHE A 312 -6.14 -11.31 5.03
C PHE A 312 -7.52 -11.20 5.69
N TYR A 313 -8.42 -10.37 5.14
CA TYR A 313 -9.77 -10.22 5.67
C TYR A 313 -10.61 -11.48 5.54
N ASP A 314 -10.56 -12.15 4.39
CA ASP A 314 -11.28 -13.39 4.12
C ASP A 314 -10.96 -14.47 5.16
N SER A 315 -9.67 -14.68 5.44
CA SER A 315 -9.23 -15.65 6.46
C SER A 315 -9.64 -15.27 7.89
N ASN A 316 -9.53 -13.99 8.26
CA ASN A 316 -9.79 -13.54 9.63
C ASN A 316 -11.29 -13.32 9.93
N LEU A 317 -12.11 -13.00 8.92
CA LEU A 317 -13.55 -12.83 9.08
C LEU A 317 -14.30 -14.16 9.09
N TYR A 318 -13.73 -15.23 8.52
CA TYR A 318 -14.37 -16.55 8.45
C TYR A 318 -14.88 -17.03 9.81
N GLU A 319 -13.98 -17.15 10.80
CA GLU A 319 -14.34 -17.66 12.13
C GLU A 319 -15.29 -16.72 12.87
N ILE A 320 -15.15 -15.40 12.69
CA ILE A 320 -16.01 -14.40 13.34
C ILE A 320 -17.43 -14.51 12.79
N CYS A 321 -17.59 -14.54 11.46
CA CYS A 321 -18.90 -14.62 10.82
C CYS A 321 -19.55 -15.97 11.09
N LYS A 322 -18.81 -17.08 10.92
CA LYS A 322 -19.31 -18.43 11.14
C LYS A 322 -19.90 -18.61 12.53
N LYS A 323 -19.13 -18.30 13.58
CA LYS A 323 -19.57 -18.49 14.97
C LYS A 323 -20.83 -17.70 15.31
N ASN A 324 -20.88 -16.44 14.88
CA ASN A 324 -22.02 -15.58 15.15
C ASN A 324 -23.26 -16.01 14.35
N VAL A 325 -23.13 -16.32 13.06
CA VAL A 325 -24.27 -16.76 12.22
C VAL A 325 -24.81 -18.11 12.69
N GLU A 326 -23.94 -19.09 12.98
CA GLU A 326 -24.37 -20.40 13.48
C GLU A 326 -25.04 -20.28 14.86
N SER A 327 -24.52 -19.43 15.75
CA SER A 327 -25.14 -19.13 17.05
C SER A 327 -26.54 -18.53 16.89
N VAL A 328 -26.68 -17.48 16.09
CA VAL A 328 -27.97 -16.84 15.82
C VAL A 328 -28.95 -17.84 15.20
N CYS A 329 -28.51 -18.61 14.20
CA CYS A 329 -29.34 -19.62 13.55
C CYS A 329 -29.78 -20.76 14.49
N ALA A 330 -29.00 -21.08 15.53
CA ALA A 330 -29.37 -22.07 16.53
C ALA A 330 -30.45 -21.57 17.51
N HIS A 331 -30.47 -20.26 17.79
CA HIS A 331 -31.47 -19.62 18.65
C HIS A 331 -32.79 -19.32 17.93
N ILE A 332 -32.85 -19.49 16.61
CA ILE A 332 -34.09 -19.40 15.84
C ILE A 332 -35.05 -20.51 16.32
N LYS A 333 -36.04 -20.11 17.11
CA LYS A 333 -37.13 -21.00 17.53
C LYS A 333 -37.89 -21.49 16.31
N ARG A 334 -38.07 -22.81 16.18
CA ARG A 334 -38.97 -23.37 15.17
C ARG A 334 -40.39 -22.90 15.51
N LEU A 335 -41.06 -22.27 14.54
CA LEU A 335 -42.49 -22.02 14.65
C LEU A 335 -43.21 -23.37 14.56
N GLU A 336 -43.83 -23.78 15.65
CA GLU A 336 -44.88 -24.79 15.60
C GLU A 336 -46.13 -24.10 15.07
N ILE A 337 -46.33 -24.18 13.75
CA ILE A 337 -47.56 -23.71 13.12
C ILE A 337 -48.65 -24.72 13.52
N THR A 338 -49.45 -24.41 14.53
CA THR A 338 -50.67 -25.17 14.82
C THR A 338 -51.71 -24.84 13.74
N GLU A 339 -52.19 -25.87 13.05
CA GLU A 339 -53.08 -25.81 11.87
C GLU A 339 -54.41 -25.07 12.10
N ASP A 340 -54.79 -24.78 13.35
CA ASP A 340 -56.15 -24.40 13.71
C ASP A 340 -56.38 -22.91 14.05
N THR A 341 -55.34 -22.07 14.12
CA THR A 341 -55.52 -20.63 14.38
C THR A 341 -54.50 -19.77 13.62
N PHE A 342 -54.99 -19.07 12.59
CA PHE A 342 -54.25 -18.04 11.83
C PHE A 342 -54.04 -16.72 12.61
N GLU A 343 -53.94 -16.76 13.94
CA GLU A 343 -53.76 -15.58 14.78
C GLU A 343 -52.33 -15.47 15.34
N PHE A 344 -51.66 -14.35 15.02
CA PHE A 344 -50.40 -13.93 15.66
C PHE A 344 -50.71 -13.47 17.09
N LEU A 345 -50.27 -14.23 18.09
CA LEU A 345 -50.55 -13.90 19.51
C LEU A 345 -49.33 -13.46 20.32
N ASP A 346 -48.11 -13.42 19.78
CA ASP A 346 -46.93 -13.13 20.62
C ASP A 346 -46.06 -11.97 20.09
N PRO A 347 -45.77 -10.91 20.90
CA PRO A 347 -44.75 -9.89 20.61
C PRO A 347 -43.38 -10.46 20.22
N LEU A 348 -43.08 -11.70 20.64
CA LEU A 348 -41.88 -12.46 20.27
C LEU A 348 -41.74 -12.70 18.74
N ASP A 349 -42.83 -12.65 17.97
CA ASP A 349 -42.81 -12.85 16.51
C ASP A 349 -42.37 -11.60 15.71
N THR A 350 -42.40 -10.42 16.34
CA THR A 350 -41.88 -9.19 15.71
C THR A 350 -40.36 -9.14 15.81
N GLU A 351 -39.78 -9.59 16.93
CA GLU A 351 -38.34 -9.71 17.10
C GLU A 351 -37.74 -10.79 16.18
N SER A 352 -38.40 -11.95 16.04
CA SER A 352 -37.96 -13.01 15.11
C SER A 352 -37.99 -12.56 13.64
N LEU A 353 -38.98 -11.76 13.26
CA LEU A 353 -39.08 -11.18 11.91
C LEU A 353 -37.99 -10.14 11.64
N ASN A 354 -37.73 -9.26 12.59
CA ASN A 354 -36.67 -8.26 12.49
C ASN A 354 -35.31 -8.96 12.35
N MET A 355 -35.06 -9.97 13.19
CA MET A 355 -33.85 -10.79 13.13
C MET A 355 -33.69 -11.51 11.79
N GLY A 356 -34.77 -12.06 11.22
CA GLY A 356 -34.74 -12.68 9.90
C GLY A 356 -34.42 -11.68 8.77
N THR A 357 -34.90 -10.45 8.87
CA THR A 357 -34.60 -9.37 7.92
C THR A 357 -33.12 -8.97 8.00
N THR A 358 -32.60 -8.79 9.22
CA THR A 358 -31.19 -8.47 9.46
C THR A 358 -30.27 -9.61 9.03
N LEU A 359 -30.67 -10.87 9.25
CA LEU A 359 -29.93 -12.04 8.79
C LEU A 359 -29.86 -12.09 7.26
N PHE A 360 -30.95 -11.75 6.57
CA PHE A 360 -30.97 -11.66 5.11
C PHE A 360 -30.10 -10.49 4.61
N GLU A 361 -30.12 -9.34 5.29
CA GLU A 361 -29.22 -8.23 4.96
C GLU A 361 -27.74 -8.66 5.08
N LEU A 362 -27.38 -9.32 6.18
CA LEU A 362 -26.04 -9.86 6.39
C LEU A 362 -25.62 -10.82 5.26
N TYR A 363 -26.52 -11.73 4.85
CA TYR A 363 -26.30 -12.62 3.71
C TYR A 363 -25.95 -11.83 2.44
N LEU A 364 -26.73 -10.79 2.11
CA LEU A 364 -26.48 -9.95 0.93
C LEU A 364 -25.17 -9.16 1.04
N VAL A 365 -24.82 -8.66 2.23
CA VAL A 365 -23.56 -7.95 2.47
C VAL A 365 -22.36 -8.88 2.28
N LEU A 366 -22.41 -10.10 2.81
CA LEU A 366 -21.38 -11.13 2.61
C LEU A 366 -21.28 -11.57 1.15
N LYS A 367 -22.41 -11.79 0.48
CA LYS A 367 -22.45 -12.13 -0.95
C LYS A 367 -21.74 -11.08 -1.81
N ARG A 368 -22.01 -9.79 -1.55
CA ARG A 368 -21.34 -8.68 -2.21
C ARG A 368 -19.84 -8.62 -1.90
N PHE A 369 -19.44 -8.93 -0.65
CA PHE A 369 -18.04 -9.01 -0.25
C PHE A 369 -17.28 -10.11 -1.02
N ILE A 370 -17.85 -11.31 -1.12
CA ILE A 370 -17.22 -12.44 -1.83
C ILE A 370 -17.20 -12.21 -3.34
N THR A 371 -18.24 -11.59 -3.89
CA THR A 371 -18.27 -11.22 -5.32
C THR A 371 -17.10 -10.29 -5.66
N LEU A 372 -16.81 -9.33 -4.78
CA LEU A 372 -15.61 -8.49 -4.90
C LEU A 372 -14.34 -9.35 -4.82
N GLY A 373 -14.25 -10.26 -3.86
CA GLY A 373 -13.13 -11.21 -3.71
C GLY A 373 -12.84 -12.03 -4.96
N ARG A 374 -13.86 -12.61 -5.59
CA ARG A 374 -13.73 -13.38 -6.84
C ARG A 374 -13.15 -12.56 -7.99
N SER A 375 -13.45 -11.25 -8.03
CA SER A 375 -12.89 -10.34 -9.04
C SER A 375 -11.44 -9.94 -8.76
N LEU A 376 -11.03 -9.89 -7.49
CA LEU A 376 -9.69 -9.48 -7.06
C LEU A 376 -8.71 -10.66 -7.01
N CYS A 377 -9.18 -11.82 -6.55
CA CYS A 377 -8.39 -12.98 -6.16
C CYS A 377 -8.74 -14.21 -7.01
N THR A 378 -8.53 -14.15 -8.33
CA THR A 378 -9.06 -15.18 -9.28
C THR A 378 -8.50 -16.60 -9.09
N ASN A 379 -7.34 -16.76 -8.45
CA ASN A 379 -6.64 -18.04 -8.29
C ASN A 379 -6.48 -18.43 -6.81
N TYR A 380 -7.39 -17.98 -5.94
CA TYR A 380 -7.32 -18.24 -4.51
C TYR A 380 -8.66 -18.78 -4.02
N ASP A 381 -8.60 -19.91 -3.32
CA ASP A 381 -9.77 -20.51 -2.68
C ASP A 381 -10.15 -19.65 -1.48
N LEU A 382 -11.24 -18.90 -1.59
CA LEU A 382 -11.69 -17.98 -0.56
C LEU A 382 -12.31 -18.77 0.60
N ALA A 383 -11.88 -18.51 1.83
CA ALA A 383 -12.41 -19.13 3.02
C ALA A 383 -13.92 -18.90 3.15
N LEU A 384 -14.39 -17.70 2.83
CA LEU A 384 -15.81 -17.33 2.88
C LEU A 384 -16.61 -17.83 1.67
N GLU A 385 -16.04 -18.54 0.71
CA GLU A 385 -16.77 -18.95 -0.51
C GLU A 385 -18.04 -19.75 -0.22
N GLN A 386 -18.00 -20.60 0.82
CA GLN A 386 -19.12 -21.45 1.23
C GLN A 386 -19.94 -20.87 2.40
N PHE A 387 -19.86 -19.57 2.67
CA PHE A 387 -20.58 -18.91 3.78
C PHE A 387 -22.09 -19.19 3.78
N TYR A 388 -22.69 -19.40 2.60
CA TYR A 388 -24.13 -19.60 2.43
C TYR A 388 -24.64 -20.79 3.24
N ILE A 389 -23.82 -21.82 3.47
CA ILE A 389 -24.19 -23.01 4.23
C ILE A 389 -24.64 -22.64 5.65
N TRP A 390 -24.02 -21.64 6.28
CA TRP A 390 -24.35 -21.20 7.64
C TRP A 390 -25.75 -20.59 7.73
N PHE A 391 -26.25 -20.05 6.62
CA PHE A 391 -27.56 -19.40 6.54
C PHE A 391 -28.69 -20.40 6.23
N MET A 392 -28.40 -21.67 5.91
CA MET A 392 -29.42 -22.67 5.56
C MET A 392 -30.56 -22.76 6.59
N PRO A 393 -30.30 -22.89 7.92
CA PRO A 393 -31.37 -22.98 8.90
C PRO A 393 -32.19 -21.69 8.96
N GLY A 394 -31.54 -20.53 8.93
CA GLY A 394 -32.19 -19.23 8.99
C GLY A 394 -33.05 -18.92 7.76
N VAL A 395 -32.56 -19.21 6.56
CA VAL A 395 -33.33 -19.05 5.31
C VAL A 395 -34.51 -20.00 5.27
N THR A 396 -34.33 -21.24 5.73
CA THR A 396 -35.44 -22.22 5.82
C THR A 396 -36.56 -21.69 6.71
N HIS A 397 -36.22 -21.19 7.88
CA HIS A 397 -37.19 -20.66 8.84
C HIS A 397 -37.83 -19.36 8.35
N TRP A 398 -37.06 -18.45 7.77
CA TRP A 398 -37.57 -17.20 7.23
C TRP A 398 -38.53 -17.44 6.05
N LEU A 399 -38.24 -18.44 5.22
CA LEU A 399 -39.18 -18.90 4.21
C LEU A 399 -40.47 -19.36 4.88
N ASP A 400 -40.44 -20.25 5.87
CA ASP A 400 -41.65 -20.72 6.57
C ASP A 400 -42.52 -19.57 7.10
N ILE A 401 -41.91 -18.55 7.73
CA ILE A 401 -42.61 -17.32 8.17
C ILE A 401 -43.21 -16.57 6.99
N SER A 402 -42.44 -16.40 5.91
CA SER A 402 -42.85 -15.63 4.75
C SER A 402 -43.99 -16.30 4.00
N ILE A 403 -44.00 -17.64 3.94
CA ILE A 403 -45.09 -18.45 3.40
C ILE A 403 -46.37 -18.21 4.20
N PHE A 404 -46.28 -18.39 5.52
CA PHE A 404 -47.43 -18.18 6.40
C PHE A 404 -48.01 -16.77 6.25
N LYS A 405 -47.15 -15.75 6.24
CA LYS A 405 -47.58 -14.35 6.03
C LYS A 405 -48.17 -14.10 4.65
N ALA A 406 -47.62 -14.73 3.60
CA ALA A 406 -48.15 -14.62 2.25
C ALA A 406 -49.58 -15.19 2.20
N LEU A 407 -49.80 -16.37 2.78
CA LEU A 407 -51.12 -17.01 2.84
C LEU A 407 -52.14 -16.16 3.61
N ASN A 408 -51.79 -15.65 4.80
CA ASN A 408 -52.71 -14.80 5.57
C ASN A 408 -53.04 -13.48 4.86
N ARG A 409 -52.08 -12.92 4.10
CA ARG A 409 -52.32 -11.73 3.30
C ARG A 409 -53.23 -12.02 2.11
N ILE A 410 -53.08 -13.19 1.47
CA ILE A 410 -53.98 -13.64 0.40
C ILE A 410 -55.39 -13.85 0.96
N GLU A 411 -55.53 -14.55 2.09
CA GLU A 411 -56.82 -14.76 2.75
C GLU A 411 -57.51 -13.44 3.09
N ARG A 412 -56.80 -12.51 3.75
CA ARG A 412 -57.34 -11.18 4.05
C ARG A 412 -57.67 -10.37 2.80
N ALA A 413 -56.89 -10.48 1.72
CA ALA A 413 -57.19 -9.80 0.46
C ALA A 413 -58.49 -10.33 -0.16
N ILE A 414 -58.77 -11.63 0.00
CA ILE A 414 -60.03 -12.26 -0.44
C ILE A 414 -61.19 -11.82 0.46
N GLU A 415 -61.02 -11.79 1.79
CA GLU A 415 -62.06 -11.36 2.74
C GLU A 415 -62.51 -9.92 2.53
N LEU A 416 -61.56 -9.03 2.19
CA LEU A 416 -61.83 -7.61 1.95
C LEU A 416 -62.32 -7.33 0.53
N ASP A 417 -62.32 -8.33 -0.36
CA ASP A 417 -62.70 -8.16 -1.75
C ASP A 417 -64.23 -8.01 -1.89
N LEU A 418 -64.63 -6.95 -2.59
CA LEU A 418 -66.03 -6.71 -2.95
C LEU A 418 -66.45 -7.46 -4.22
N LEU A 419 -65.54 -8.23 -4.83
CA LEU A 419 -65.73 -9.00 -6.07
C LEU A 419 -66.13 -8.12 -7.26
N GLN A 420 -65.67 -6.88 -7.26
CA GLN A 420 -65.87 -5.92 -8.36
C GLN A 420 -64.61 -5.82 -9.20
N ALA A 421 -64.79 -5.62 -10.51
CA ALA A 421 -63.68 -5.34 -11.40
C ALA A 421 -62.91 -4.09 -10.94
N VAL A 422 -61.57 -4.15 -10.99
CA VAL A 422 -60.71 -3.05 -10.57
C VAL A 422 -60.97 -1.77 -11.38
N ASP A 423 -61.26 -1.92 -12.67
CA ASP A 423 -61.71 -0.86 -13.57
C ASP A 423 -62.55 -1.43 -14.73
N ASP A 424 -63.12 -0.57 -15.58
CA ASP A 424 -63.94 -0.98 -16.73
C ASP A 424 -63.15 -1.73 -17.83
N ALA A 425 -61.81 -1.73 -17.77
CA ALA A 425 -60.93 -2.34 -18.76
C ALA A 425 -60.53 -3.78 -18.41
N VAL A 426 -60.60 -4.20 -17.14
CA VAL A 426 -60.25 -5.54 -16.69
C VAL A 426 -61.37 -6.27 -15.97
N LYS A 427 -61.32 -7.61 -16.00
CA LYS A 427 -62.36 -8.50 -15.45
C LYS A 427 -62.00 -9.12 -14.10
N TYR A 428 -60.83 -8.80 -13.56
CA TYR A 428 -60.37 -9.31 -12.26
C TYR A 428 -60.63 -8.29 -11.15
N SER A 429 -60.80 -8.78 -9.93
CA SER A 429 -61.00 -7.97 -8.73
C SER A 429 -59.68 -7.62 -8.03
N SER A 430 -59.75 -6.79 -6.99
CA SER A 430 -58.56 -6.29 -6.28
C SER A 430 -57.74 -7.41 -5.62
N SER A 431 -58.40 -8.47 -5.09
CA SER A 431 -57.70 -9.59 -4.46
C SER A 431 -56.75 -10.33 -5.42
N ALA A 432 -57.09 -10.41 -6.71
CA ALA A 432 -56.24 -11.02 -7.73
C ALA A 432 -54.96 -10.18 -7.97
N VAL A 433 -55.08 -8.85 -7.93
CA VAL A 433 -53.93 -7.94 -8.05
C VAL A 433 -53.03 -8.04 -6.82
N ASP A 434 -53.61 -8.05 -5.63
CA ASP A 434 -52.87 -8.15 -4.37
C ASP A 434 -52.14 -9.50 -4.25
N THR A 435 -52.81 -10.59 -4.61
CA THR A 435 -52.21 -11.93 -4.66
C THR A 435 -51.03 -11.98 -5.64
N LEU A 436 -51.19 -11.41 -6.84
CA LEU A 436 -50.10 -11.33 -7.82
C LEU A 436 -48.90 -10.52 -7.29
N ALA A 437 -49.16 -9.41 -6.58
CA ALA A 437 -48.10 -8.60 -5.98
C ALA A 437 -47.31 -9.38 -4.92
N ILE A 438 -47.98 -10.22 -4.11
CA ILE A 438 -47.32 -11.09 -3.13
C ILE A 438 -46.41 -12.10 -3.82
N PHE A 439 -46.88 -12.79 -4.86
CA PHE A 439 -46.03 -13.71 -5.63
C PHE A 439 -44.85 -13.00 -6.29
N TYR A 440 -45.03 -11.76 -6.75
CA TYR A 440 -43.95 -10.97 -7.30
C TYR A 440 -42.87 -10.63 -6.24
N GLN A 441 -43.27 -10.33 -5.00
CA GLN A 441 -42.33 -10.12 -3.90
C GLN A 441 -41.52 -11.38 -3.57
N ILE A 442 -42.18 -12.55 -3.53
CA ILE A 442 -41.50 -13.85 -3.31
C ILE A 442 -40.51 -14.14 -4.45
N LYS A 443 -40.89 -13.85 -5.69
CA LYS A 443 -40.00 -13.98 -6.86
C LYS A 443 -38.77 -13.07 -6.73
N ILE A 444 -38.94 -11.80 -6.36
CA ILE A 444 -37.81 -10.88 -6.16
C ILE A 444 -36.89 -11.39 -5.05
N PHE A 445 -37.45 -11.84 -3.93
CA PHE A 445 -36.68 -12.41 -2.83
C PHE A 445 -35.82 -13.59 -3.32
N TRP A 446 -36.42 -14.54 -4.04
CA TRP A 446 -35.71 -15.69 -4.60
C TRP A 446 -34.55 -15.28 -5.53
N GLN A 447 -34.80 -14.28 -6.38
CA GLN A 447 -33.77 -13.73 -7.27
C GLN A 447 -32.63 -13.03 -6.51
N GLN A 448 -32.91 -12.39 -5.38
CA GLN A 448 -31.88 -11.74 -4.56
C GLN A 448 -31.08 -12.75 -3.74
N LEU A 449 -31.75 -13.79 -3.22
CA LEU A 449 -31.11 -14.90 -2.55
C LEU A 449 -30.09 -15.54 -3.50
N ASP A 450 -30.50 -15.85 -4.74
CA ASP A 450 -29.65 -16.41 -5.80
C ASP A 450 -28.68 -17.44 -5.20
N TRP A 451 -29.32 -18.49 -4.66
CA TRP A 451 -28.70 -19.50 -3.83
C TRP A 451 -27.70 -20.31 -4.67
N PRO A 452 -26.42 -20.41 -4.26
CA PRO A 452 -25.37 -20.95 -5.13
C PRO A 452 -25.41 -22.48 -5.28
N ASP A 453 -26.04 -23.20 -4.33
CA ASP A 453 -26.12 -24.65 -4.34
C ASP A 453 -27.42 -25.17 -4.96
N ILE A 454 -27.30 -25.90 -6.07
CA ILE A 454 -28.46 -26.43 -6.81
C ILE A 454 -29.25 -27.43 -5.96
N GLU A 455 -28.59 -28.29 -5.18
CA GLU A 455 -29.29 -29.32 -4.39
C GLU A 455 -30.09 -28.68 -3.25
N GLY A 456 -29.47 -27.80 -2.47
CA GLY A 456 -30.15 -27.01 -1.44
C GLY A 456 -31.27 -26.14 -2.00
N SER A 457 -31.12 -25.61 -3.23
CA SER A 457 -32.14 -24.77 -3.87
C SER A 457 -33.47 -25.49 -4.07
N TYR A 458 -33.48 -26.81 -4.35
CA TYR A 458 -34.72 -27.56 -4.54
C TYR A 458 -35.58 -27.59 -3.28
N THR A 459 -34.96 -27.60 -2.10
CA THR A 459 -35.69 -27.58 -0.82
C THR A 459 -36.45 -26.26 -0.66
N PHE A 460 -35.84 -25.15 -1.04
CA PHE A 460 -36.46 -23.83 -0.99
C PHE A 460 -37.51 -23.64 -2.08
N VAL A 461 -37.22 -24.07 -3.31
CA VAL A 461 -38.16 -23.98 -4.43
C VAL A 461 -39.40 -24.83 -4.17
N ALA A 462 -39.26 -26.06 -3.64
CA ALA A 462 -40.41 -26.90 -3.29
C ALA A 462 -41.32 -26.22 -2.26
N LYS A 463 -40.73 -25.58 -1.24
CA LYS A 463 -41.50 -24.78 -0.27
C LYS A 463 -42.22 -23.61 -0.93
N ILE A 464 -41.54 -22.87 -1.83
CA ILE A 464 -42.14 -21.74 -2.54
C ILE A 464 -43.27 -22.19 -3.49
N ILE A 465 -43.10 -23.32 -4.18
CA ILE A 465 -44.11 -23.88 -5.08
C ILE A 465 -45.34 -24.34 -4.30
N ASN A 466 -45.19 -24.88 -3.08
CA ASN A 466 -46.35 -25.27 -2.27
C ASN A 466 -47.29 -24.09 -1.91
N ILE A 467 -46.87 -22.84 -2.09
CA ILE A 467 -47.69 -21.63 -1.90
C ILE A 467 -48.50 -21.30 -3.15
N CYS A 468 -47.95 -21.59 -4.33
CA CYS A 468 -48.48 -21.23 -5.65
C CYS A 468 -49.47 -22.28 -6.14
#